data_AF-F0ZNN2-F1
#
_entry.id   AF-F0ZNN2-F1
#
_cell.length_a   1.000
_cell.length_b   1.000
_cell.length_c   1.000
_cell.angle_alpha   90.00
_cell.angle_beta   90.00
_cell.angle_gamma   90.00
#
_symmetry.space_group_name_H-M   'P 1'
#
loop_
_entity.id
_entity.type
_entity.pdbx_description
1 polymer ?
#
loop_
_entity_poly.entity_id
_entity_poly.type
_entity_poly.pdbx_seq_one_letter_code
_entity_poly.pdbx_strand_id
1 'polypeptide(L)'
;MSYMLIEKLRPTQCAVGMNHVLRKVGELQELKSSQGIQKVSEFLKTHPAPVVIKNNEVFLIDNHHLCRALHELGDDFFKDIPLEENIFSNKPIMYINVVSDLSHLSDQTEFWNKMNQEKWVHPYNKHGEGPVNVNEIPQSVGLLEDDIFRSIAAVVKIKGGFKKTFIPYAEFQWANYFRSCYKNKEIDPKTDFEKLIAESLELSKSDNAKHLPGFIQE
;
A
#
# COMPACT_ATOMS: atom_id res chain seq x y z
N MET A 1 -19.21 4.85 12.26
CA MET A 1 -18.13 5.34 11.36
C MET A 1 -18.38 4.77 9.96
N SER A 2 -18.09 5.49 8.87
CA SER A 2 -18.33 4.93 7.52
C SER A 2 -17.37 3.78 7.21
N TYR A 3 -17.86 2.73 6.55
CA TYR A 3 -17.05 1.58 6.15
C TYR A 3 -17.40 1.14 4.72
N MET A 4 -16.49 0.39 4.11
CA MET A 4 -16.66 -0.21 2.78
C MET A 4 -16.19 -1.65 2.80
N LEU A 5 -16.85 -2.51 2.01
CA LEU A 5 -16.31 -3.82 1.67
C LEU A 5 -14.98 -3.64 0.93
N ILE A 6 -13.99 -4.44 1.28
CA ILE A 6 -12.67 -4.38 0.65
C ILE A 6 -12.75 -4.56 -0.88
N GLU A 7 -13.64 -5.42 -1.37
CA GLU A 7 -13.87 -5.66 -2.80
C GLU A 7 -14.46 -4.46 -3.56
N LYS A 8 -14.99 -3.46 -2.84
CA LYS A 8 -15.60 -2.25 -3.42
C LYS A 8 -14.65 -1.05 -3.44
N LEU A 9 -13.50 -1.15 -2.77
CA LEU A 9 -12.46 -0.11 -2.84
C LEU A 9 -11.75 -0.19 -4.18
N ARG A 10 -11.63 0.96 -4.84
CA ARG A 10 -10.83 1.14 -6.06
C ARG A 10 -9.41 1.56 -5.68
N PRO A 11 -8.37 0.72 -5.89
CA PRO A 11 -7.00 1.14 -5.69
C PRO A 11 -6.62 2.34 -6.57
N THR A 12 -5.61 3.08 -6.13
CA THR A 12 -4.99 4.18 -6.89
C THR A 12 -3.50 3.94 -7.15
N GLN A 13 -3.04 2.70 -7.00
CA GLN A 13 -1.71 2.24 -7.36
C GLN A 13 -1.80 0.83 -7.95
N CYS A 14 -0.81 0.41 -8.73
CA CYS A 14 -0.86 -0.91 -9.39
C CYS A 14 -0.27 -2.04 -8.54
N ALA A 15 0.72 -1.72 -7.71
CA ALA A 15 1.48 -2.73 -6.97
C ALA A 15 1.68 -2.36 -5.50
N VAL A 16 1.88 -3.38 -4.67
CA VAL A 16 2.30 -3.29 -3.27
C VAL A 16 3.51 -4.19 -3.06
N GLY A 17 4.22 -4.00 -1.96
CA GLY A 17 5.20 -5.00 -1.51
C GLY A 17 4.50 -6.10 -0.73
N MET A 18 4.37 -7.30 -1.28
CA MET A 18 3.61 -8.38 -0.65
C MET A 18 4.23 -8.88 0.66
N ASN A 19 5.54 -8.76 0.87
CA ASN A 19 6.14 -9.07 2.18
C ASN A 19 5.59 -8.18 3.30
N HIS A 20 5.30 -6.89 3.00
CA HIS A 20 4.69 -5.99 3.98
C HIS A 20 3.21 -6.29 4.17
N VAL A 21 2.50 -6.75 3.13
CA VAL A 21 1.14 -7.27 3.24
C VAL A 21 1.10 -8.48 4.17
N LEU A 22 1.94 -9.49 3.91
CA LEU A 22 2.00 -10.73 4.69
C LEU A 22 2.43 -10.49 6.14
N ARG A 23 3.30 -9.52 6.38
CA ARG A 23 3.60 -9.07 7.75
C ARG A 23 2.34 -8.55 8.44
N LYS A 24 1.54 -7.71 7.79
CA LYS A 24 0.28 -7.20 8.35
C LYS A 24 -0.76 -8.30 8.57
N VAL A 25 -0.82 -9.29 7.67
CA VAL A 25 -1.64 -10.50 7.85
C VAL A 25 -1.24 -11.20 9.16
N GLY A 26 0.05 -11.46 9.36
CA GLY A 26 0.56 -12.07 10.59
C GLY A 26 0.30 -11.22 11.84
N GLU A 27 0.53 -9.91 11.77
CA GLU A 27 0.26 -8.97 12.88
C GLU A 27 -1.23 -9.00 13.29
N LEU A 28 -2.15 -9.08 12.34
CA LEU A 28 -3.59 -9.14 12.63
C LEU A 28 -4.04 -10.52 13.13
N GLN A 29 -3.47 -11.61 12.61
CA GLN A 29 -3.69 -12.96 13.12
C GLN A 29 -3.21 -13.08 14.57
N GLU A 30 -2.00 -12.57 14.85
CA GLU A 30 -1.43 -12.56 16.19
C GLU A 30 -2.23 -11.67 17.13
N LEU A 31 -2.68 -10.49 16.68
CA LEU A 31 -3.56 -9.64 17.47
C LEU A 31 -4.86 -10.36 17.85
N LYS A 32 -5.47 -11.09 16.90
CA LYS A 32 -6.69 -11.86 17.12
C LYS A 32 -6.47 -13.01 18.10
N SER A 33 -5.38 -13.78 17.96
CA SER A 33 -5.08 -14.94 18.80
C SER A 33 -4.64 -14.55 20.22
N SER A 34 -3.84 -13.50 20.36
CA SER A 34 -3.23 -13.10 21.63
C SER A 34 -4.08 -12.10 22.43
N GLN A 35 -4.82 -11.20 21.77
CA GLN A 35 -5.59 -10.14 22.43
C GLN A 35 -7.10 -10.18 22.13
N GLY A 36 -7.56 -11.09 21.27
CA GLY A 36 -8.97 -11.33 20.99
C GLY A 36 -9.58 -10.43 19.92
N ILE A 37 -10.80 -10.79 19.51
CA ILE A 37 -11.55 -10.15 18.41
C ILE A 37 -11.88 -8.67 18.69
N GLN A 38 -12.04 -8.27 19.95
CA GLN A 38 -12.33 -6.88 20.32
C GLN A 38 -11.15 -5.95 20.00
N LYS A 39 -9.91 -6.43 20.18
CA LYS A 39 -8.72 -5.64 19.82
C LYS A 39 -8.51 -5.51 18.32
N VAL A 40 -8.88 -6.53 17.55
CA VAL A 40 -8.93 -6.41 16.08
C VAL A 40 -9.96 -5.35 15.66
N SER A 41 -11.16 -5.37 16.25
CA SER A 41 -12.19 -4.35 15.98
C SER A 41 -11.71 -2.93 16.30
N GLU A 42 -11.10 -2.72 17.48
CA GLU A 42 -10.53 -1.44 17.88
C GLU A 42 -9.41 -0.99 16.93
N PHE A 43 -8.53 -1.90 16.53
CA PHE A 43 -7.49 -1.63 15.54
C PHE A 43 -8.11 -1.14 14.22
N LEU A 44 -9.10 -1.85 13.66
CA LEU A 44 -9.73 -1.45 12.40
C LEU A 44 -10.40 -0.06 12.50
N LYS A 45 -11.07 0.24 13.62
CA LYS A 45 -11.73 1.54 13.85
C LYS A 45 -10.74 2.70 13.95
N THR A 46 -9.58 2.46 14.55
CA THR A 46 -8.55 3.48 14.77
C THR A 46 -7.64 3.69 13.56
N HIS A 47 -7.77 2.85 12.53
CA HIS A 47 -6.96 2.92 11.30
C HIS A 47 -7.83 3.07 10.05
N PRO A 48 -8.70 4.08 9.92
CA PRO A 48 -9.46 4.28 8.70
C PRO A 48 -8.56 4.55 7.48
N ALA A 49 -8.97 4.06 6.32
CA ALA A 49 -8.36 4.39 5.05
C ALA A 49 -8.83 5.78 4.59
N PRO A 50 -7.94 6.70 4.22
CA PRO A 50 -8.34 7.89 3.50
C PRO A 50 -8.80 7.49 2.10
N VAL A 51 -9.92 8.08 1.66
CA VAL A 51 -10.53 7.80 0.35
C VAL A 51 -10.98 9.09 -0.35
N VAL A 52 -11.10 9.01 -1.67
CA VAL A 52 -11.73 10.03 -2.51
C VAL A 52 -12.96 9.42 -3.17
N ILE A 53 -14.06 10.17 -3.23
CA ILE A 53 -15.30 9.74 -3.88
C ILE A 53 -15.37 10.32 -5.29
N LYS A 54 -15.83 9.49 -6.24
CA LYS A 54 -16.34 9.95 -7.53
C LYS A 54 -17.62 9.19 -7.86
N ASN A 55 -18.75 9.88 -7.84
CA ASN A 55 -20.08 9.29 -7.97
C ASN A 55 -20.27 8.15 -6.95
N ASN A 56 -20.40 6.92 -7.43
CA ASN A 56 -20.61 5.73 -6.60
C ASN A 56 -19.31 4.94 -6.35
N GLU A 57 -18.16 5.46 -6.79
CA GLU A 57 -16.87 4.80 -6.64
C GLU A 57 -16.03 5.42 -5.51
N VAL A 58 -15.37 4.56 -4.73
CA VAL A 58 -14.56 4.94 -3.58
C VAL A 58 -13.10 4.58 -3.86
N PHE A 59 -12.28 5.60 -4.10
CA PHE A 59 -10.87 5.48 -4.45
C PHE A 59 -9.99 5.49 -3.20
N LEU A 60 -9.26 4.41 -2.98
CA LEU A 60 -8.34 4.22 -1.88
C LEU A 60 -7.04 4.98 -2.14
N ILE A 61 -6.74 6.03 -1.36
CA ILE A 61 -5.59 6.90 -1.61
C ILE A 61 -4.38 6.64 -0.68
N ASP A 62 -4.57 5.88 0.40
CA ASP A 62 -3.50 5.33 1.24
C ASP A 62 -3.99 4.04 1.93
N ASN A 63 -3.12 3.34 2.66
CA ASN A 63 -3.39 2.07 3.33
C ASN A 63 -3.63 0.88 2.39
N HIS A 64 -3.11 0.89 1.16
CA HIS A 64 -3.23 -0.24 0.22
C HIS A 64 -2.67 -1.55 0.79
N HIS A 65 -1.54 -1.50 1.53
CA HIS A 65 -1.00 -2.69 2.20
C HIS A 65 -1.94 -3.28 3.25
N LEU A 66 -2.61 -2.42 4.03
CA LEU A 66 -3.58 -2.88 5.04
C LEU A 66 -4.83 -3.43 4.35
N CYS A 67 -5.41 -2.71 3.38
CA CYS A 67 -6.58 -3.19 2.64
C CYS A 67 -6.30 -4.51 1.92
N ARG A 68 -5.11 -4.66 1.34
CA ARG A 68 -4.68 -5.91 0.75
C ARG A 68 -4.52 -7.02 1.80
N ALA A 69 -3.95 -6.74 2.97
CA ALA A 69 -3.84 -7.72 4.04
C ALA A 69 -5.22 -8.20 4.52
N LEU A 70 -6.20 -7.29 4.65
CA LEU A 70 -7.58 -7.64 5.00
C LEU A 70 -8.25 -8.49 3.91
N HIS A 71 -7.93 -8.26 2.63
CA HIS A 71 -8.35 -9.15 1.54
C HIS A 71 -7.76 -10.56 1.68
N GLU A 72 -6.44 -10.68 1.91
CA GLU A 72 -5.76 -11.99 2.06
C GLU A 72 -6.26 -12.79 3.27
N LEU A 73 -6.65 -12.10 4.35
CA LEU A 73 -7.23 -12.74 5.55
C LEU A 73 -8.59 -13.39 5.27
N GLY A 74 -9.34 -12.87 4.29
CA GLY A 74 -10.59 -13.45 3.81
C GLY A 74 -11.74 -13.49 4.82
N ASP A 75 -12.85 -14.07 4.39
CA ASP A 75 -14.12 -14.08 5.12
C ASP A 75 -14.03 -14.81 6.48
N ASP A 76 -13.26 -15.89 6.56
CA ASP A 76 -13.07 -16.66 7.79
C ASP A 76 -12.44 -15.86 8.92
N PHE A 77 -11.55 -14.91 8.59
CA PHE A 77 -10.98 -14.01 9.59
C PHE A 77 -12.02 -13.02 10.13
N PHE A 78 -13.02 -12.63 9.31
CA PHE A 78 -14.00 -11.60 9.65
C PHE A 78 -15.30 -12.14 10.26
N LYS A 79 -15.58 -13.44 10.18
CA LYS A 79 -16.84 -14.07 10.63
C LYS A 79 -17.31 -13.69 12.04
N ASP A 80 -16.37 -13.42 12.94
CA ASP A 80 -16.57 -13.16 14.37
C ASP A 80 -15.98 -11.82 14.82
N ILE A 81 -15.56 -10.96 13.88
CA ILE A 81 -15.04 -9.62 14.21
C ILE A 81 -16.22 -8.67 14.43
N PRO A 82 -16.39 -8.10 15.63
CA PRO A 82 -17.47 -7.15 15.87
C PRO A 82 -17.16 -5.85 15.16
N LEU A 83 -18.09 -5.32 14.36
CA LEU A 83 -17.91 -4.04 13.67
C LEU A 83 -18.47 -2.89 14.53
N GLU A 84 -19.78 -2.64 14.50
CA GLU A 84 -20.48 -1.72 15.40
C GLU A 84 -21.78 -2.38 15.87
N GLU A 85 -22.51 -1.77 16.82
CA GLU A 85 -23.81 -2.28 17.24
C GLU A 85 -24.70 -2.51 16.01
N ASN A 86 -25.12 -3.77 15.81
CA ASN A 86 -25.98 -4.22 14.72
C ASN A 86 -25.35 -4.26 13.30
N ILE A 87 -24.02 -4.25 13.18
CA ILE A 87 -23.34 -4.46 11.89
C ILE A 87 -22.62 -5.81 11.89
N PHE A 88 -23.15 -6.75 11.10
CA PHE A 88 -22.52 -8.04 10.83
C PHE A 88 -22.10 -8.07 9.36
N SER A 89 -20.79 -8.10 9.10
CA SER A 89 -20.23 -8.48 7.80
C SER A 89 -19.37 -9.71 8.02
N ASN A 90 -19.69 -10.79 7.33
CA ASN A 90 -18.81 -11.95 7.20
C ASN A 90 -17.68 -11.71 6.18
N LYS A 91 -17.73 -10.59 5.45
CA LYS A 91 -16.73 -10.19 4.48
C LYS A 91 -15.73 -9.19 5.05
N PRO A 92 -14.49 -9.14 4.54
CA PRO A 92 -13.53 -8.09 4.86
C PRO A 92 -14.07 -6.69 4.60
N ILE A 93 -13.94 -5.83 5.60
CA ILE A 93 -14.29 -4.41 5.52
C ILE A 93 -13.10 -3.51 5.86
N MET A 94 -13.19 -2.25 5.44
CA MET A 94 -12.31 -1.17 5.86
C MET A 94 -13.15 0.00 6.34
N TYR A 95 -12.85 0.55 7.51
CA TYR A 95 -13.37 1.87 7.88
C TYR A 95 -12.72 2.93 6.99
N ILE A 96 -13.50 3.88 6.53
CA ILE A 96 -13.03 4.90 5.58
C ILE A 96 -13.20 6.30 6.15
N ASN A 97 -12.29 7.18 5.75
CA ASN A 97 -12.36 8.62 5.97
C ASN A 97 -12.37 9.31 4.61
N VAL A 98 -13.48 9.96 4.27
CA VAL A 98 -13.62 10.67 2.99
C VAL A 98 -12.81 11.97 3.07
N VAL A 99 -11.72 12.02 2.32
CA VAL A 99 -10.84 13.19 2.24
C VAL A 99 -11.39 14.22 1.26
N SER A 100 -12.01 13.77 0.17
CA SER A 100 -12.63 14.64 -0.83
C SER A 100 -13.72 13.91 -1.59
N ASP A 101 -14.77 14.65 -1.97
CA ASP A 101 -15.79 14.21 -2.92
C ASP A 101 -15.62 15.00 -4.23
N LEU A 102 -15.17 14.30 -5.26
CA LEU A 102 -14.92 14.83 -6.59
C LEU A 102 -16.03 14.47 -7.59
N SER A 103 -17.21 14.08 -7.12
CA SER A 103 -18.35 13.72 -7.98
C SER A 103 -18.85 14.87 -8.87
N HIS A 104 -18.50 16.11 -8.53
CA HIS A 104 -18.79 17.28 -9.36
C HIS A 104 -17.98 17.35 -10.66
N LEU A 105 -16.85 16.61 -10.74
CA LEU A 105 -16.04 16.51 -11.95
C LEU A 105 -16.65 15.48 -12.90
N SER A 106 -17.39 15.95 -13.90
CA SER A 106 -18.02 15.08 -14.91
C SER A 106 -17.02 14.44 -15.86
N ASP A 107 -15.92 15.13 -16.15
CA ASP A 107 -14.86 14.61 -17.01
C ASP A 107 -13.93 13.64 -16.27
N GLN A 108 -13.60 12.52 -16.92
CA GLN A 108 -12.67 11.54 -16.39
C GLN A 108 -11.24 12.08 -16.36
N THR A 109 -10.85 12.85 -17.37
CA THR A 109 -9.49 13.40 -17.45
C THR A 109 -9.26 14.46 -16.36
N GLU A 110 -10.21 15.37 -16.13
CA GLU A 110 -10.15 16.33 -15.02
C GLU A 110 -10.01 15.65 -13.65
N PHE A 111 -10.77 14.60 -13.40
CA PHE A 111 -10.66 13.83 -12.15
C PHE A 111 -9.27 13.23 -11.95
N TRP A 112 -8.72 12.52 -12.94
CA TRP A 112 -7.41 11.89 -12.80
C TRP A 112 -6.28 12.92 -12.75
N ASN A 113 -6.41 14.05 -13.43
CA ASN A 113 -5.51 15.19 -13.29
C ASN A 113 -5.50 15.72 -11.85
N LYS A 114 -6.68 15.89 -11.24
CA LYS A 114 -6.78 16.29 -9.83
C LYS A 114 -6.17 15.26 -8.89
N MET A 115 -6.46 13.96 -9.08
CA MET A 115 -5.85 12.88 -8.29
C MET A 115 -4.32 12.90 -8.38
N ASN A 116 -3.74 13.16 -9.56
CA ASN A 116 -2.29 13.25 -9.75
C ASN A 116 -1.68 14.53 -9.15
N GLN A 117 -2.37 15.67 -9.27
CA GLN A 117 -1.95 16.94 -8.67
C GLN A 117 -1.85 16.83 -7.15
N GLU A 118 -2.85 16.21 -6.52
CA GLU A 118 -2.92 16.01 -5.07
C GLU A 118 -2.06 14.84 -4.56
N LYS A 119 -1.34 14.14 -5.46
CA LYS A 119 -0.55 12.94 -5.12
C LYS A 119 -1.41 11.86 -4.43
N TRP A 120 -2.58 11.60 -5.00
CA TRP A 120 -3.54 10.56 -4.59
C TRP A 120 -3.53 9.32 -5.50
N VAL A 121 -2.72 9.33 -6.56
CA VAL A 121 -2.57 8.22 -7.50
C VAL A 121 -1.09 7.97 -7.83
N HIS A 122 -0.70 6.70 -7.87
CA HIS A 122 0.63 6.22 -8.21
C HIS A 122 0.56 5.15 -9.32
N PRO A 123 0.38 5.56 -10.59
CA PRO A 123 0.11 4.66 -11.71
C PRO A 123 1.40 4.03 -12.25
N TYR A 124 2.12 3.27 -11.44
CA TYR A 124 3.33 2.55 -11.84
C TYR A 124 3.14 1.06 -11.63
N ASN A 125 3.53 0.24 -12.61
CA ASN A 125 3.37 -1.22 -12.55
C ASN A 125 4.31 -1.85 -11.49
N LYS A 126 4.27 -3.18 -11.31
CA LYS A 126 5.14 -3.88 -10.34
C LYS A 126 6.64 -3.77 -10.60
N HIS A 127 7.04 -3.42 -11.83
CA HIS A 127 8.43 -3.15 -12.22
C HIS A 127 8.78 -1.66 -12.04
N GLY A 128 7.82 -0.88 -11.53
CA GLY A 128 7.75 0.58 -11.44
C GLY A 128 8.05 1.30 -12.74
N GLU A 129 7.61 0.71 -13.84
CA GLU A 129 7.48 1.38 -15.12
C GLU A 129 6.14 2.13 -15.14
N GLY A 130 6.17 3.33 -15.69
CA GLY A 130 5.01 4.20 -15.74
C GLY A 130 5.39 5.67 -15.95
N PRO A 131 4.42 6.58 -15.87
CA PRO A 131 3.02 6.31 -15.54
C PRO A 131 2.31 5.44 -16.60
N VAL A 132 1.61 4.40 -16.17
CA VAL A 132 0.71 3.60 -17.03
C VAL A 132 -0.61 4.32 -17.27
N ASN A 133 -1.44 3.85 -18.22
CA ASN A 133 -2.79 4.39 -18.33
C ASN A 133 -3.56 4.13 -17.03
N VAL A 134 -4.35 5.10 -16.55
CA VAL A 134 -5.15 4.94 -15.33
C VAL A 134 -6.14 3.77 -15.40
N ASN A 135 -6.55 3.36 -16.60
CA ASN A 135 -7.39 2.18 -16.81
C ASN A 135 -6.64 0.85 -16.59
N GLU A 136 -5.31 0.88 -16.53
CA GLU A 136 -4.47 -0.27 -16.17
C GLU A 136 -4.29 -0.41 -14.66
N ILE A 137 -4.72 0.59 -13.86
CA ILE A 137 -4.74 0.45 -12.40
C ILE A 137 -5.77 -0.65 -12.05
N PRO A 138 -5.41 -1.63 -11.20
CA PRO A 138 -6.31 -2.71 -10.85
C PRO A 138 -7.61 -2.21 -10.24
N GLN A 139 -8.72 -2.85 -10.62
CA GLN A 139 -10.07 -2.46 -10.22
C GLN A 139 -10.48 -2.88 -8.80
N SER A 140 -9.66 -3.70 -8.13
CA SER A 140 -9.87 -4.21 -6.78
C SER A 140 -8.54 -4.40 -6.09
N VAL A 141 -8.49 -4.22 -4.77
CA VAL A 141 -7.25 -4.35 -3.99
C VAL A 141 -6.62 -5.75 -4.11
N GLY A 142 -7.43 -6.80 -4.28
CA GLY A 142 -6.95 -8.18 -4.43
C GLY A 142 -6.13 -8.41 -5.70
N LEU A 143 -6.21 -7.49 -6.66
CA LEU A 143 -5.48 -7.53 -7.93
C LEU A 143 -4.18 -6.72 -7.91
N LEU A 144 -3.83 -6.08 -6.80
CA LEU A 144 -2.55 -5.38 -6.66
C LEU A 144 -1.39 -6.37 -6.86
N GLU A 145 -0.44 -6.03 -7.72
CA GLU A 145 0.69 -6.91 -7.97
C GLU A 145 1.79 -6.78 -6.91
N ASP A 146 2.71 -7.74 -6.87
CA ASP A 146 3.88 -7.67 -5.99
C ASP A 146 5.05 -6.92 -6.64
N ASP A 147 5.34 -5.72 -6.13
CA ASP A 147 6.61 -5.01 -6.35
C ASP A 147 7.59 -5.42 -5.25
N ILE A 148 8.52 -6.30 -5.61
CA ILE A 148 9.47 -6.86 -4.65
C ILE A 148 10.47 -5.79 -4.19
N PHE A 149 10.81 -4.82 -5.04
CA PHE A 149 11.66 -3.70 -4.62
C PHE A 149 10.92 -2.75 -3.68
N ARG A 150 9.59 -2.67 -3.77
CA ARG A 150 8.77 -1.97 -2.76
C ARG A 150 8.83 -2.65 -1.39
N SER A 151 8.93 -3.99 -1.36
CA SER A 151 9.20 -4.75 -0.14
C SER A 151 10.61 -4.50 0.39
N ILE A 152 11.63 -4.57 -0.48
CA ILE A 152 13.03 -4.32 -0.13
C ILE A 152 13.20 -2.92 0.47
N ALA A 153 12.64 -1.89 -0.19
CA ALA A 153 12.71 -0.51 0.30
C ALA A 153 12.09 -0.34 1.69
N ALA A 154 10.99 -1.05 1.98
CA ALA A 154 10.39 -1.03 3.31
C ALA A 154 11.34 -1.62 4.37
N VAL A 155 12.00 -2.75 4.05
CA VAL A 155 12.94 -3.40 4.97
C VAL A 155 14.21 -2.57 5.16
N VAL A 156 14.77 -2.00 4.08
CA VAL A 156 15.93 -1.10 4.16
C VAL A 156 15.62 0.11 5.05
N LYS A 157 14.43 0.69 4.94
CA LYS A 157 13.97 1.77 5.85
C LYS A 157 13.96 1.31 7.31
N ILE A 158 13.42 0.13 7.59
CA ILE A 158 13.37 -0.45 8.95
C ILE A 158 14.78 -0.69 9.50
N LYS A 159 15.70 -1.14 8.64
CA LYS A 159 17.13 -1.33 8.97
C LYS A 159 17.93 -0.01 9.05
N GLY A 160 17.27 1.14 8.90
CA GLY A 160 17.89 2.46 9.08
C GLY A 160 18.61 3.00 7.85
N GLY A 161 18.41 2.44 6.65
CA GLY A 161 19.05 2.93 5.42
C GLY A 161 18.55 4.31 4.95
N PHE A 162 17.35 4.71 5.35
CA PHE A 162 16.82 6.05 5.13
C PHE A 162 15.72 6.40 6.13
N LYS A 163 15.47 7.68 6.34
CA LYS A 163 14.45 8.18 7.29
C LYS A 163 13.06 8.22 6.65
N LYS A 164 12.03 8.04 7.48
CA LYS A 164 10.65 8.37 7.09
C LYS A 164 10.57 9.85 6.72
N THR A 165 9.84 10.17 5.67
CA THR A 165 9.60 11.56 5.24
C THR A 165 8.12 11.79 4.96
N PHE A 166 7.75 13.07 4.78
CA PHE A 166 6.43 13.47 4.30
C PHE A 166 6.34 13.53 2.77
N ILE A 167 7.44 13.25 2.05
CA ILE A 167 7.44 13.23 0.58
C ILE A 167 6.62 12.02 0.12
N PRO A 168 5.57 12.21 -0.70
CA PRO A 168 4.76 11.10 -1.19
C PRO A 168 5.58 10.04 -1.94
N TYR A 169 5.19 8.78 -1.74
CA TYR A 169 5.77 7.63 -2.43
C TYR A 169 7.29 7.46 -2.25
N ALA A 170 7.87 7.96 -1.16
CA ALA A 170 9.30 7.86 -0.87
C ALA A 170 9.83 6.42 -1.03
N GLU A 171 9.15 5.42 -0.48
CA GLU A 171 9.58 4.03 -0.61
C GLU A 171 9.50 3.48 -2.03
N PHE A 172 8.62 4.01 -2.89
CA PHE A 172 8.62 3.67 -4.32
C PHE A 172 9.80 4.33 -5.04
N GLN A 173 10.19 5.56 -4.67
CA GLN A 173 11.39 6.20 -5.21
C GLN A 173 12.65 5.41 -4.85
N TRP A 174 12.76 4.96 -3.60
CA TRP A 174 13.82 4.06 -3.15
C TRP A 174 13.78 2.71 -3.86
N ALA A 175 12.60 2.12 -4.05
CA ALA A 175 12.44 0.87 -4.82
C ALA A 175 12.94 1.02 -6.26
N ASN A 176 12.62 2.13 -6.93
CA ASN A 176 13.07 2.45 -8.28
C ASN A 176 14.60 2.63 -8.34
N TYR A 177 15.18 3.32 -7.36
CA TYR A 177 16.62 3.46 -7.26
C TYR A 177 17.30 2.10 -7.11
N PHE A 178 16.89 1.29 -6.13
CA PHE A 178 17.48 -0.03 -5.91
C PHE A 178 17.38 -0.88 -7.17
N ARG A 179 16.21 -1.02 -7.79
CA ARG A 179 16.10 -1.85 -9.00
C ARG A 179 16.96 -1.36 -10.15
N SER A 180 17.17 -0.04 -10.27
CA SER A 180 18.02 0.50 -11.32
C SER A 180 19.47 0.02 -11.20
N CYS A 181 19.96 -0.21 -9.98
CA CYS A 181 21.29 -0.73 -9.69
C CYS A 181 21.44 -2.23 -10.04
N TYR A 182 20.35 -2.93 -10.33
CA TYR A 182 20.37 -4.36 -10.68
C TYR A 182 19.91 -4.69 -12.11
N LYS A 183 19.68 -3.70 -12.98
CA LYS A 183 19.10 -3.90 -14.33
C LYS A 183 19.84 -4.94 -15.21
N ASN A 184 21.11 -5.22 -14.94
CA ASN A 184 21.93 -6.16 -15.72
C ASN A 184 22.30 -7.43 -14.95
N LYS A 185 21.67 -7.70 -13.80
CA LYS A 185 21.90 -8.90 -12.99
C LYS A 185 20.70 -9.83 -13.12
N GLU A 186 20.94 -11.11 -13.33
CA GLU A 186 19.91 -12.12 -13.05
C GLU A 186 19.63 -12.11 -11.55
N ILE A 187 18.36 -11.89 -11.22
CA ILE A 187 17.87 -11.91 -9.85
C ILE A 187 16.69 -12.85 -9.84
N ASP A 188 16.71 -13.83 -8.94
CA ASP A 188 15.48 -14.47 -8.49
C ASP A 188 15.09 -13.80 -7.17
N PRO A 189 14.08 -12.91 -7.19
CA PRO A 189 13.75 -12.14 -5.99
C PRO A 189 13.21 -13.02 -4.84
N LYS A 190 12.82 -14.27 -5.10
CA LYS A 190 12.39 -15.21 -4.04
C LYS A 190 13.59 -15.78 -3.28
N THR A 191 14.69 -16.07 -3.97
CA THR A 191 15.89 -16.65 -3.34
C THR A 191 16.90 -15.59 -2.93
N ASP A 192 16.93 -14.46 -3.63
CA ASP A 192 17.90 -13.38 -3.42
C ASP A 192 17.41 -12.31 -2.44
N PHE A 193 16.21 -12.42 -1.85
CA PHE A 193 15.58 -11.34 -1.09
C PHE A 193 16.48 -10.74 0.00
N GLU A 194 17.08 -11.57 0.87
CA GLU A 194 17.98 -11.11 1.94
C GLU A 194 19.26 -10.48 1.39
N LYS A 195 19.81 -11.06 0.32
CA LYS A 195 20.98 -10.52 -0.38
C LYS A 195 20.69 -9.15 -0.96
N LEU A 196 19.54 -8.98 -1.62
CA LEU A 196 19.10 -7.70 -2.19
C LEU A 196 18.88 -6.65 -1.10
N ILE A 197 18.36 -7.03 0.07
CA ILE A 197 18.24 -6.11 1.20
C ILE A 197 19.62 -5.65 1.66
N ALA A 198 20.58 -6.56 1.83
CA ALA A 198 21.93 -6.23 2.27
C ALA A 198 22.64 -5.30 1.26
N GLU A 199 22.62 -5.65 -0.03
CA GLU A 199 23.19 -4.80 -1.09
C GLU A 199 22.47 -3.45 -1.19
N SER A 200 21.14 -3.42 -1.07
CA SER A 200 20.36 -2.16 -1.12
C SER A 200 20.61 -1.26 0.10
N LEU A 201 20.91 -1.84 1.26
CA LEU A 201 21.32 -1.07 2.44
C LEU A 201 22.64 -0.35 2.20
N GLU A 202 23.62 -1.00 1.56
CA GLU A 202 24.88 -0.34 1.19
C GLU A 202 24.67 0.72 0.10
N LEU A 203 23.83 0.43 -0.91
CA LEU A 203 23.46 1.41 -1.93
C LEU A 203 22.80 2.67 -1.32
N SER A 204 22.03 2.52 -0.24
CA SER A 204 21.36 3.64 0.42
C SER A 204 22.28 4.68 1.03
N LYS A 205 23.54 4.30 1.32
CA LYS A 205 24.58 5.20 1.85
C LYS A 205 25.39 5.89 0.76
N SER A 206 25.26 5.45 -0.50
CA SER A 206 26.09 5.94 -1.58
C SER A 206 25.73 7.38 -1.98
N ASP A 207 26.71 8.09 -2.56
CA ASP A 207 26.51 9.45 -3.09
C ASP A 207 25.39 9.52 -4.13
N ASN A 208 25.17 8.44 -4.87
CA ASN A 208 24.12 8.34 -5.87
C ASN A 208 22.71 8.41 -5.24
N ALA A 209 22.56 8.12 -3.95
CA ALA A 209 21.28 8.17 -3.24
C ALA A 209 20.97 9.54 -2.60
N LYS A 210 21.91 10.51 -2.63
CA LYS A 210 21.77 11.83 -1.99
C LYS A 210 20.51 12.62 -2.36
N HIS A 211 19.98 12.39 -3.56
CA HIS A 211 18.79 13.07 -4.06
C HIS A 211 17.48 12.44 -3.59
N LEU A 212 17.53 11.28 -2.93
CA LEU A 212 16.34 10.52 -2.54
C LEU A 212 15.75 11.01 -1.21
N PRO A 213 14.41 10.94 -1.06
CA PRO A 213 13.74 11.35 0.16
C PRO A 213 14.26 10.64 1.41
N GLY A 214 14.70 11.41 2.41
CA GLY A 214 15.10 10.86 3.70
C GLY A 214 16.48 10.22 3.70
N PHE A 215 17.28 10.47 2.66
CA PHE A 215 18.70 10.14 2.64
C PHE A 215 19.40 10.59 3.93
N ILE A 216 20.29 9.75 4.43
CA ILE A 216 21.08 10.00 5.63
C ILE A 216 22.50 10.28 5.18
N GLN A 217 22.97 11.50 5.44
CA GLN A 217 24.37 11.84 5.27
C GLN A 217 25.13 11.35 6.50
N GLU A 218 26.06 10.42 6.28
CA GLU A 218 27.07 10.02 7.27
C GLU A 218 28.16 11.11 7.40
#